data_AF-A0A919PNQ6-F1
#
_entry.id   AF-A0A919PNQ6-F1
#
_cell.length_a   1.000
_cell.length_b   1.000
_cell.length_c   1.000
_cell.angle_alpha   90.00
_cell.angle_beta   90.00
_cell.angle_gamma   90.00
#
_symmetry.space_group_name_H-M   'P 1'
#
loop_
_entity.id
_entity.type
_entity.pdbx_description
1 polymer ?
#
loop_
_entity_poly.entity_id
_entity_poly.type
_entity_poly.pdbx_seq_one_letter_code
_entity_poly.pdbx_strand_id
1 'polypeptide(L)'
;MAYLRDRAPGVPAVVFDPGTVTSRARRALRLRRRRRRTSVAVAAGAMAAYLALAVAGPLPSPGGGTMTVPGSGAVRAAVARFVPGGPPGPGQWRADVAGLDKEVRPVVERLRIFYLMASGPCHVLEYPHGIFRDGGRDCGDDPVPFDAQARADYAEVTRAVRRSGVAVERIYLNRGGTVVQIQDRSREYNWAYVYLPDRDSAPEQSRPDEQWTHVSGHWWFLREFDD
;
A
#
# COMPACT_ATOMS: atom_id res chain seq x y z
N MET A 1 9.71 -51.00 -66.82
CA MET A 1 10.69 -50.14 -66.11
C MET A 1 10.57 -50.45 -64.63
N ALA A 2 11.38 -51.34 -64.08
CA ALA A 2 12.83 -51.22 -63.85
C ALA A 2 13.14 -50.13 -62.81
N TYR A 3 13.89 -50.53 -61.78
CA TYR A 3 14.47 -49.71 -60.72
C TYR A 3 13.44 -49.07 -59.77
N LEU A 4 13.13 -49.64 -58.60
CA LEU A 4 13.96 -49.50 -57.40
C LEU A 4 13.58 -50.58 -56.36
N ARG A 5 14.00 -51.81 -56.63
CA ARG A 5 14.27 -52.81 -55.59
C ARG A 5 15.71 -53.25 -55.80
N ASP A 6 16.66 -52.47 -55.28
CA ASP A 6 17.91 -53.06 -54.83
C ASP A 6 18.63 -52.14 -53.83
N ARG A 7 19.12 -52.78 -52.76
CA ARG A 7 20.14 -52.32 -51.79
C ARG A 7 19.79 -51.22 -50.78
N ALA A 8 19.37 -51.68 -49.61
CA ALA A 8 20.07 -51.36 -48.36
C ALA A 8 19.93 -52.52 -47.37
N PRO A 9 20.87 -53.48 -47.34
CA PRO A 9 20.94 -54.45 -46.26
C PRO A 9 21.50 -53.74 -45.02
N GLY A 10 20.79 -53.80 -43.89
CA GLY A 10 21.33 -53.39 -42.60
C GLY A 10 20.64 -52.23 -41.89
N VAL A 11 19.41 -51.84 -42.25
CA VAL A 11 18.62 -50.96 -41.36
C VAL A 11 17.98 -51.85 -40.29
N PRO A 12 18.39 -51.78 -39.00
CA PRO A 12 17.69 -52.49 -37.96
C PRO A 12 16.24 -52.00 -37.93
N ALA A 13 15.29 -52.94 -37.87
CA ALA A 13 13.89 -52.60 -37.64
C ALA A 13 13.82 -51.88 -36.28
N VAL A 14 13.74 -50.54 -36.31
CA VAL A 14 13.50 -49.75 -35.12
C VAL A 14 12.06 -50.01 -34.74
N VAL A 15 11.86 -51.01 -33.87
CA VAL A 15 10.56 -51.24 -33.24
C VAL A 15 10.30 -50.03 -32.35
N PHE A 16 9.37 -49.19 -32.78
CA PHE A 16 8.90 -48.07 -31.98
C PHE A 16 8.11 -48.65 -30.80
N ASP A 17 8.74 -48.71 -29.64
CA ASP A 17 8.08 -49.07 -28.40
C ASP A 17 7.51 -47.81 -27.72
N PRO A 18 6.19 -47.57 -27.77
CA PRO A 18 5.56 -46.40 -27.17
C PRO A 18 5.71 -46.38 -25.64
N GLY A 19 5.96 -47.52 -24.99
CA GLY A 19 6.17 -47.60 -23.54
C GLY A 19 7.49 -46.98 -23.08
N THR A 20 8.58 -47.19 -23.83
CA THR A 20 9.89 -46.61 -23.52
C THR A 20 9.98 -45.11 -23.87
N VAL A 21 9.27 -44.65 -24.91
CA VAL A 21 9.21 -43.22 -25.26
C VAL A 21 8.44 -42.41 -24.21
N THR A 22 7.29 -42.91 -23.75
CA THR A 22 6.46 -42.22 -22.75
C THR A 22 7.09 -42.21 -21.36
N SER A 23 7.81 -43.26 -20.97
CA SER A 23 8.52 -43.32 -19.68
C SER A 23 9.72 -42.37 -19.62
N ARG A 24 10.51 -42.25 -20.70
CA ARG A 24 11.62 -41.27 -20.80
C ARG A 24 11.11 -39.82 -20.79
N ALA A 25 10.01 -39.53 -21.50
CA ALA A 25 9.38 -38.21 -21.48
C ALA A 25 8.87 -37.83 -20.08
N ARG A 26 8.23 -38.77 -19.36
CA ARG A 26 7.78 -38.55 -17.97
C ARG A 26 8.94 -38.33 -17.01
N ARG A 27 10.06 -39.06 -17.16
CA ARG A 27 11.25 -38.90 -16.31
C ARG A 27 11.94 -37.55 -16.56
N ALA A 28 12.04 -37.11 -17.82
CA ALA A 28 12.58 -35.79 -18.17
C ALA A 28 11.71 -34.65 -17.61
N LEU A 29 10.38 -34.77 -17.68
CA LEU A 29 9.45 -33.80 -17.10
C LEU A 29 9.55 -33.74 -15.57
N ARG A 30 9.70 -34.89 -14.89
CA ARG A 30 9.90 -34.93 -13.42
C ARG A 30 11.19 -34.23 -13.00
N LEU A 31 12.30 -34.47 -13.70
CA LEU A 31 13.59 -33.81 -13.42
C LEU A 31 13.52 -32.30 -13.67
N ARG A 32 12.85 -31.86 -14.74
CA ARG A 32 12.67 -30.43 -15.07
C ARG A 32 11.77 -29.73 -14.05
N ARG A 33 10.70 -30.37 -13.58
CA ARG A 33 9.86 -29.87 -12.47
C ARG A 33 10.64 -29.79 -11.16
N ARG A 34 11.49 -30.78 -10.86
CA ARG A 34 12.31 -30.78 -9.63
C ARG A 34 13.32 -29.63 -9.63
N ARG A 35 14.02 -29.40 -10.75
CA ARG A 35 14.94 -28.26 -10.92
C ARG A 35 14.21 -26.91 -10.84
N ARG A 36 13.05 -26.75 -11.48
CA ARG A 36 12.23 -25.52 -11.34
C ARG A 36 11.80 -25.26 -9.90
N ARG A 37 11.43 -26.30 -9.14
CA ARG A 37 11.04 -26.15 -7.73
C ARG A 37 12.21 -25.71 -6.84
N THR A 38 13.42 -26.24 -7.04
CA THR A 38 14.59 -25.77 -6.30
C THR A 38 15.00 -24.34 -6.66
N SER A 39 14.91 -23.94 -7.94
CA SER A 39 15.20 -22.55 -8.34
C SER A 39 14.18 -21.55 -7.76
N VAL A 40 12.90 -21.90 -7.74
CA VAL A 40 11.85 -21.07 -7.13
C VAL A 40 12.02 -20.98 -5.62
N ALA A 41 12.40 -22.07 -4.94
CA ALA A 41 12.64 -22.06 -3.51
C ALA A 41 13.84 -21.18 -3.11
N VAL A 42 14.93 -21.21 -3.87
CA VAL A 42 16.11 -20.37 -3.62
C VAL A 42 15.82 -18.89 -3.87
N ALA A 43 15.10 -18.56 -4.96
CA ALA A 43 14.70 -17.19 -5.25
C ALA A 43 13.70 -16.64 -4.20
N ALA A 44 12.75 -17.48 -3.74
CA ALA A 44 11.82 -17.12 -2.67
C ALA A 44 12.53 -16.90 -1.33
N GLY A 45 13.52 -17.72 -0.99
CA GLY A 45 14.32 -17.57 0.22
C GLY A 45 15.15 -16.28 0.24
N ALA A 46 15.77 -15.92 -0.90
CA ALA A 46 16.53 -14.68 -1.03
C ALA A 46 15.63 -13.43 -0.93
N MET A 47 14.45 -13.45 -1.56
CA MET A 47 13.47 -12.38 -1.41
C MET A 47 12.95 -12.26 0.03
N ALA A 48 12.66 -13.38 0.69
CA ALA A 48 12.20 -13.38 2.08
C ALA A 48 13.28 -12.83 3.04
N ALA A 49 14.56 -13.18 2.84
CA ALA A 49 15.66 -12.63 3.61
C ALA A 49 15.85 -11.12 3.37
N TYR A 50 15.73 -10.67 2.11
CA TYR A 50 15.81 -9.24 1.78
C TYR A 50 14.61 -8.45 2.34
N LEU A 51 13.41 -9.01 2.30
CA LEU A 51 12.20 -8.45 2.91
C LEU A 51 12.31 -8.39 4.44
N ALA A 52 12.79 -9.46 5.08
CA ALA A 52 13.02 -9.47 6.52
C ALA A 52 14.02 -8.39 6.95
N LEU A 53 15.10 -8.22 6.19
CA LEU A 53 16.10 -7.17 6.42
C LEU A 53 15.57 -5.75 6.16
N ALA A 54 14.70 -5.56 5.17
CA ALA A 54 14.11 -4.25 4.87
C ALA A 54 13.07 -3.81 5.92
N VAL A 55 12.39 -4.76 6.57
CA VAL A 55 11.36 -4.51 7.60
C VAL A 55 11.98 -4.35 8.99
N ALA A 56 13.06 -5.08 9.32
CA ALA A 56 13.67 -5.09 10.66
C ALA A 56 14.32 -3.77 11.11
N GLY A 57 14.41 -2.76 10.24
CA GLY A 57 15.03 -1.48 10.58
C GLY A 57 16.56 -1.48 10.44
N PRO A 58 17.22 -0.38 10.82
CA PRO A 58 18.65 -0.21 10.62
C PRO A 58 19.44 -1.29 11.36
N LEU A 59 20.28 -2.04 10.65
CA LEU A 59 21.12 -3.05 11.28
C LEU A 59 22.34 -2.38 11.93
N PRO A 60 22.78 -2.85 13.11
CA PRO A 60 24.04 -2.44 13.69
C PRO A 60 25.19 -2.93 12.81
N SER A 61 26.02 -2.00 12.31
CA SER A 61 27.26 -2.35 11.63
C SER A 61 28.36 -2.64 12.66
N PRO A 62 29.31 -3.55 12.36
CA PRO A 62 30.51 -3.69 13.17
C PRO A 62 31.32 -2.40 13.01
N GLY A 63 31.22 -1.49 13.98
CA GLY A 63 31.78 -0.13 13.91
C GLY A 63 30.95 0.98 14.58
N GLY A 64 29.76 0.67 15.10
CA GLY A 64 28.97 1.61 15.92
C GLY A 64 28.04 2.54 15.15
N GLY A 65 27.81 2.29 13.85
CA GLY A 65 26.83 3.01 13.03
C GLY A 65 25.65 2.11 12.62
N THR A 66 24.48 2.72 12.41
CA THR A 66 23.30 2.06 11.85
C THR A 66 23.27 2.26 10.34
N MET A 67 23.12 1.17 9.57
CA MET A 67 23.05 1.23 8.10
C MET A 67 21.58 1.11 7.66
N THR A 68 21.06 2.15 7.02
CA THR A 68 19.75 2.12 6.34
C THR A 68 19.92 1.61 4.91
N VAL A 69 19.12 0.62 4.52
CA VAL A 69 19.14 0.08 3.15
C VAL A 69 18.56 1.13 2.18
N PRO A 70 19.29 1.53 1.12
CA PRO A 70 18.76 2.42 0.09
C PRO A 70 17.49 1.83 -0.55
N GLY A 71 16.42 2.63 -0.65
CA GLY A 71 15.13 2.18 -1.19
C GLY A 71 14.17 1.50 -0.19
N SER A 72 14.57 1.35 1.07
CA SER A 72 13.72 0.79 2.14
C SER A 72 12.40 1.54 2.38
N GLY A 73 12.35 2.85 2.10
CA GLY A 73 11.11 3.64 2.20
C GLY A 73 10.05 3.20 1.18
N ALA A 74 10.44 2.96 -0.07
CA ALA A 74 9.53 2.49 -1.12
C ALA A 74 9.11 1.03 -0.89
N VAL A 75 10.02 0.20 -0.38
CA VAL A 75 9.72 -1.19 0.00
C VAL A 75 8.79 -1.25 1.21
N ARG A 76 8.98 -0.41 2.25
CA ARG A 76 8.03 -0.30 3.36
C ARG A 76 6.66 0.17 2.92
N ALA A 77 6.58 1.19 2.05
CA ALA A 77 5.32 1.64 1.51
C ALA A 77 4.61 0.55 0.68
N ALA A 78 5.38 -0.26 -0.06
CA ALA A 78 4.84 -1.41 -0.78
C ALA A 78 4.41 -2.54 0.16
N VAL A 79 5.20 -2.86 1.19
CA VAL A 79 4.92 -3.91 2.18
C VAL A 79 3.73 -3.52 3.07
N ALA A 80 3.60 -2.25 3.44
CA ALA A 80 2.45 -1.72 4.19
C ALA A 80 1.13 -1.90 3.43
N ARG A 81 1.15 -1.95 2.09
CA ARG A 81 -0.05 -2.30 1.30
C ARG A 81 -0.47 -3.78 1.44
N PHE A 82 0.44 -4.68 1.82
CA PHE A 82 0.20 -6.12 1.80
C PHE A 82 0.24 -6.80 3.18
N VAL A 83 0.97 -6.24 4.15
CA VAL A 83 1.01 -6.70 5.55
C VAL A 83 0.02 -5.87 6.36
N PRO A 84 -0.84 -6.48 7.21
CA PRO A 84 -1.68 -5.73 8.13
C PRO A 84 -0.78 -5.08 9.18
N GLY A 85 -0.21 -3.93 8.82
CA GLY A 85 0.50 -3.09 9.77
C GLY A 85 -0.55 -2.41 10.64
N GLY A 86 -0.35 -2.48 11.95
CA GLY A 86 -0.96 -1.50 12.85
C GLY A 86 -0.53 -0.08 12.47
N PRO A 87 -0.90 0.93 13.27
CA PRO A 87 -0.54 2.31 12.99
C PRO A 87 0.98 2.48 12.80
N PRO A 88 1.41 3.53 12.09
CA PRO A 88 2.82 3.91 12.06
C PRO A 88 3.36 4.04 13.49
N GLY A 89 4.64 3.71 13.69
CA GLY A 89 5.29 3.92 14.99
C GLY A 89 5.73 5.38 15.19
N PRO A 90 6.13 5.79 16.42
CA PRO A 90 6.47 7.18 16.74
C PRO A 90 7.54 7.82 15.84
N GLY A 91 8.51 7.03 15.37
CA GLY A 91 9.53 7.53 14.43
C GLY A 91 8.98 7.91 13.05
N GLN A 92 7.88 7.29 12.61
CA GLN A 92 7.22 7.58 11.34
C GLN A 92 6.28 8.78 11.45
N TRP A 93 5.66 9.01 12.61
CA TRP A 93 4.70 10.13 12.82
C TRP A 93 5.27 11.48 12.44
N ARG A 94 6.52 11.78 12.79
CA ARG A 94 7.17 13.06 12.44
C ARG A 94 7.38 13.20 10.94
N ALA A 95 7.75 12.12 10.25
CA ALA A 95 7.93 12.14 8.80
C ALA A 95 6.59 12.32 8.09
N ASP A 96 5.55 11.62 8.56
CA ASP A 96 4.19 11.75 8.05
C ASP A 96 3.66 13.16 8.24
N VAL A 97 3.77 13.73 9.44
CA VAL A 97 3.37 15.12 9.72
C VAL A 97 4.15 16.10 8.83
N ALA A 98 5.47 15.94 8.65
CA ALA A 98 6.22 16.81 7.75
C ALA A 98 5.71 16.75 6.30
N GLY A 99 5.32 15.56 5.82
CA GLY A 99 4.70 15.37 4.52
C GLY A 99 3.32 15.99 4.42
N LEU A 100 2.46 15.79 5.43
CA LEU A 100 1.11 16.35 5.48
C LEU A 100 1.12 17.87 5.57
N ASP A 101 1.97 18.42 6.45
CA ASP A 101 2.10 19.86 6.69
C ASP A 101 2.57 20.61 5.44
N LYS A 102 3.49 20.00 4.69
CA LYS A 102 4.03 20.56 3.45
C LYS A 102 3.09 20.40 2.26
N GLU A 103 2.52 19.21 2.06
CA GLU A 103 1.85 18.86 0.81
C GLU A 103 0.33 18.98 0.90
N VAL A 104 -0.27 18.56 2.02
CA VAL A 104 -1.73 18.39 2.17
C VAL A 104 -2.38 19.61 2.80
N ARG A 105 -1.87 20.08 3.95
CA ARG A 105 -2.47 21.19 4.71
C ARG A 105 -2.71 22.44 3.84
N PRO A 106 -1.75 22.94 3.03
CA PRO A 106 -1.97 24.16 2.25
C PRO A 106 -3.10 24.03 1.22
N VAL A 107 -3.33 22.82 0.69
CA VAL A 107 -4.41 22.56 -0.26
C VAL A 107 -5.75 22.47 0.46
N VAL A 108 -5.78 21.76 1.61
CA VAL A 108 -6.98 21.63 2.45
C VAL A 108 -7.45 23.00 2.96
N GLU A 109 -6.53 23.84 3.44
CA GLU A 109 -6.83 25.18 3.92
C GLU A 109 -7.32 26.11 2.80
N ARG A 110 -6.64 26.08 1.64
CA ARG A 110 -7.01 26.92 0.49
C ARG A 110 -8.39 26.56 -0.07
N LEU A 111 -8.68 25.27 -0.22
CA LEU A 111 -9.96 24.78 -0.73
C LEU A 111 -11.05 24.74 0.35
N ARG A 112 -10.67 24.91 1.63
CA ARG A 112 -11.56 24.84 2.81
C ARG A 112 -12.36 23.54 2.86
N ILE A 113 -11.66 22.42 2.66
CA ILE A 113 -12.26 21.08 2.62
C ILE A 113 -12.97 20.79 3.96
N PHE A 114 -14.25 20.47 3.90
CA PHE A 114 -15.03 19.98 5.04
C PHE A 114 -14.94 18.46 5.17
N TYR A 115 -14.97 17.75 4.03
CA TYR A 115 -14.82 16.30 3.94
C TYR A 115 -14.21 15.88 2.60
N LEU A 116 -13.35 14.88 2.63
CA LEU A 116 -12.76 14.23 1.46
C LEU A 116 -12.60 12.74 1.75
N MET A 117 -13.12 11.90 0.85
CA MET A 117 -12.72 10.50 0.78
C MET A 117 -11.56 10.37 -0.21
N ALA A 118 -10.35 10.08 0.28
CA ALA A 118 -9.12 10.07 -0.53
C ALA A 118 -8.80 8.70 -1.13
N SER A 119 -9.42 7.63 -0.63
CA SER A 119 -9.20 6.25 -1.06
C SER A 119 -10.49 5.44 -1.09
N GLY A 120 -10.47 4.28 -1.73
CA GLY A 120 -11.63 3.40 -1.85
C GLY A 120 -12.47 3.64 -3.11
N PRO A 121 -13.60 2.94 -3.25
CA PRO A 121 -14.46 3.00 -4.44
C PRO A 121 -15.36 4.24 -4.48
N CYS A 122 -15.44 5.00 -3.38
CA CYS A 122 -16.24 6.20 -3.26
C CYS A 122 -15.35 7.43 -3.27
N HIS A 123 -15.56 8.32 -4.22
CA HIS A 123 -14.96 9.64 -4.23
C HIS A 123 -15.98 10.62 -3.67
N VAL A 124 -15.61 11.30 -2.58
CA VAL A 124 -16.46 12.31 -1.94
C VAL A 124 -15.63 13.56 -1.74
N LEU A 125 -16.21 14.71 -2.08
CA LEU A 125 -15.64 16.02 -1.84
C LEU A 125 -16.73 16.96 -1.31
N GLU A 126 -16.54 17.46 -0.11
CA GLU A 126 -17.39 18.46 0.52
C GLU A 126 -16.55 19.67 0.89
N TYR A 127 -16.96 20.84 0.40
CA TYR A 127 -16.26 22.11 0.51
C TYR A 127 -17.21 23.26 0.10
N PRO A 128 -16.82 24.54 0.16
CA PRO A 128 -17.74 25.67 -0.05
C PRO A 128 -18.51 25.69 -1.38
N HIS A 129 -18.05 24.96 -2.40
CA HIS A 129 -18.75 24.89 -3.69
C HIS A 129 -19.81 23.78 -3.77
N GLY A 130 -19.95 22.94 -2.74
CA GLY A 130 -21.00 21.92 -2.65
C GLY A 130 -20.50 20.57 -2.13
N ILE A 131 -21.38 19.58 -2.26
CA ILE A 131 -21.15 18.20 -1.85
C ILE A 131 -21.18 17.33 -3.09
N PHE A 132 -20.05 16.75 -3.47
CA PHE A 132 -19.89 15.98 -4.70
C PHE A 132 -19.53 14.54 -4.37
N ARG A 133 -20.17 13.61 -5.08
CA ARG A 133 -20.01 12.17 -4.89
C ARG A 133 -19.90 11.48 -6.25
N ASP A 134 -18.95 10.58 -6.37
CA ASP A 134 -18.78 9.69 -7.53
C ASP A 134 -18.45 8.28 -7.01
N GLY A 135 -19.01 7.27 -7.66
CA GLY A 135 -18.95 5.88 -7.22
C GLY A 135 -20.28 5.14 -7.38
N GLY A 136 -20.33 3.89 -6.91
CA GLY A 136 -21.53 3.06 -6.94
C GLY A 136 -22.63 3.56 -6.00
N ARG A 137 -23.76 2.84 -5.96
CA ARG A 137 -24.91 3.16 -5.08
C ARG A 137 -24.55 3.17 -3.59
N ASP A 138 -23.45 2.52 -3.21
CA ASP A 138 -23.00 2.40 -1.83
C ASP A 138 -22.26 3.66 -1.33
N CYS A 139 -22.09 4.68 -2.17
CA CYS A 139 -21.38 5.93 -1.84
C CYS A 139 -22.28 7.01 -1.22
N GLY A 140 -23.47 6.63 -0.77
CA GLY A 140 -24.47 7.50 -0.11
C GLY A 140 -25.69 7.78 -0.98
N ASP A 141 -26.73 8.30 -0.34
CA ASP A 141 -27.98 8.68 -0.99
C ASP A 141 -27.79 9.96 -1.83
N ASP A 142 -28.42 10.00 -3.01
CA ASP A 142 -28.48 11.14 -3.94
C ASP A 142 -27.11 11.78 -4.30
N PRO A 143 -26.25 11.06 -5.06
CA PRO A 143 -24.96 11.60 -5.45
C PRO A 143 -25.11 12.77 -6.43
N VAL A 144 -24.62 13.95 -6.04
CA VAL A 144 -24.35 15.03 -6.99
C VAL A 144 -23.04 14.69 -7.71
N PRO A 145 -23.06 14.45 -9.03
CA PRO A 145 -21.85 14.08 -9.75
C PRO A 145 -20.86 15.25 -9.76
N PHE A 146 -19.56 14.93 -9.75
CA PHE A 146 -18.53 15.95 -9.84
C PHE A 146 -18.64 16.75 -11.15
N ASP A 147 -18.70 18.08 -11.05
CA ASP A 147 -18.49 18.95 -12.19
C ASP A 147 -16.98 19.04 -12.56
N ALA A 148 -16.63 19.88 -13.54
CA ALA A 148 -15.24 20.02 -13.97
C ALA A 148 -14.33 20.62 -12.88
N GLN A 149 -14.84 21.57 -12.09
CA GLN A 149 -14.09 22.24 -11.03
C GLN A 149 -13.85 21.29 -9.85
N ALA A 150 -14.91 20.65 -9.36
CA ALA A 150 -14.83 19.66 -8.29
C ALA A 150 -13.87 18.51 -8.66
N ARG A 151 -13.86 18.05 -9.92
CA ARG A 151 -12.89 17.02 -10.37
C ARG A 151 -11.45 17.53 -10.29
N ALA A 152 -11.20 18.76 -10.71
CA ALA A 152 -9.87 19.35 -10.65
C ALA A 152 -9.39 19.50 -9.20
N ASP A 153 -10.26 19.98 -8.31
CA ASP A 153 -9.96 20.18 -6.90
C ASP A 153 -9.74 18.85 -6.16
N TYR A 154 -10.58 17.85 -6.41
CA TYR A 154 -10.38 16.49 -5.91
C TYR A 154 -9.05 15.89 -6.41
N ALA A 155 -8.75 16.06 -7.69
CA ALA A 155 -7.49 15.59 -8.27
C ALA A 155 -6.28 16.33 -7.68
N GLU A 156 -6.43 17.58 -7.28
CA GLU A 156 -5.38 18.34 -6.59
C GLU A 156 -5.13 17.78 -5.19
N VAL A 157 -6.17 17.63 -4.37
CA VAL A 157 -6.02 17.14 -2.98
C VAL A 157 -5.50 15.71 -2.94
N THR A 158 -6.02 14.83 -3.80
CA THR A 158 -5.52 13.45 -3.89
C THR A 158 -4.08 13.39 -4.40
N ARG A 159 -3.63 14.33 -5.24
CA ARG A 159 -2.23 14.43 -5.65
C ARG A 159 -1.34 14.91 -4.52
N ALA A 160 -1.80 15.85 -3.71
CA ALA A 160 -1.12 16.27 -2.49
C ALA A 160 -0.97 15.12 -1.49
N VAL A 161 -2.03 14.35 -1.26
CA VAL A 161 -1.98 13.12 -0.44
C VAL A 161 -0.95 12.14 -0.98
N ARG A 162 -0.91 11.89 -2.31
CA ARG A 162 0.11 11.01 -2.88
C ARG A 162 1.53 11.53 -2.69
N ARG A 163 1.75 12.85 -2.73
CA ARG A 163 3.07 13.47 -2.54
C ARG A 163 3.51 13.48 -1.08
N SER A 164 2.59 13.52 -0.11
CA SER A 164 2.94 13.42 1.31
C SER A 164 3.52 12.05 1.67
N GLY A 165 3.18 11.01 0.90
CA GLY A 165 3.62 9.64 1.15
C GLY A 165 2.81 8.94 2.24
N VAL A 166 1.83 9.62 2.84
CA VAL A 166 0.96 9.06 3.89
C VAL A 166 -0.22 8.35 3.24
N ALA A 167 -0.54 7.16 3.74
CA ALA A 167 -1.72 6.41 3.31
C ALA A 167 -2.99 7.01 3.92
N VAL A 168 -3.45 8.14 3.40
CA VAL A 168 -4.66 8.82 3.88
C VAL A 168 -5.90 8.11 3.34
N GLU A 169 -6.84 7.78 4.22
CA GLU A 169 -8.15 7.27 3.85
C GLU A 169 -9.14 8.41 3.60
N ARG A 170 -9.26 9.32 4.57
CA ARG A 170 -10.17 10.47 4.51
C ARG A 170 -9.63 11.68 5.25
N ILE A 171 -10.09 12.86 4.85
CA ILE A 171 -9.80 14.15 5.49
C ILE A 171 -11.14 14.79 5.86
N TYR A 172 -11.29 15.30 7.07
CA TYR A 172 -12.52 15.97 7.47
C TYR A 172 -12.27 17.00 8.57
N LEU A 173 -13.16 18.00 8.67
CA LEU A 173 -13.16 18.93 9.79
C LEU A 173 -13.90 18.32 10.98
N ASN A 174 -13.22 18.26 12.12
CA ASN A 174 -13.84 17.88 13.38
C ASN A 174 -12.99 18.43 14.53
N ARG A 175 -13.55 18.52 15.75
CA ARG A 175 -12.84 18.84 16.98
C ARG A 175 -12.05 20.17 16.92
N GLY A 176 -12.54 21.14 16.13
CA GLY A 176 -11.91 22.45 15.93
C GLY A 176 -10.68 22.44 15.02
N GLY A 177 -10.45 21.40 14.22
CA GLY A 177 -9.34 21.34 13.28
C GLY A 177 -9.53 20.35 12.14
N THR A 178 -8.42 20.00 11.49
CA THR A 178 -8.41 19.07 10.35
C THR A 178 -7.96 17.69 10.80
N VAL A 179 -8.82 16.69 10.61
CA VAL A 179 -8.51 15.28 10.87
C VAL A 179 -8.12 14.61 9.55
N VAL A 180 -6.96 13.95 9.55
CA VAL A 180 -6.42 13.15 8.46
C VAL A 180 -6.38 11.71 8.94
N GLN A 181 -7.45 10.96 8.67
CA GLN A 181 -7.52 9.54 9.01
C GLN A 181 -6.63 8.74 8.05
N ILE A 182 -5.82 7.86 8.61
CA ILE A 182 -4.95 6.97 7.83
C ILE A 182 -5.67 5.66 7.54
N GLN A 183 -5.35 5.08 6.39
CA GLN A 183 -5.82 3.76 6.03
C GLN A 183 -5.17 2.73 6.95
N ASP A 184 -6.01 2.00 7.69
CA ASP A 184 -5.58 0.88 8.49
C ASP A 184 -6.51 -0.33 8.30
N ARG A 185 -6.19 -1.45 8.95
CA ARG A 185 -7.00 -2.68 8.89
C ARG A 185 -7.49 -3.12 10.28
N SER A 186 -7.35 -2.25 11.28
CA SER A 186 -7.96 -2.43 12.59
C SER A 186 -9.47 -2.45 12.42
N ARG A 187 -10.13 -3.27 13.23
CA ARG A 187 -11.58 -3.27 13.39
C ARG A 187 -12.01 -2.69 14.73
N GLU A 188 -11.04 -2.21 15.50
CA GLU A 188 -11.23 -1.77 16.88
C GLU A 188 -10.90 -0.29 17.04
N TYR A 189 -10.02 0.25 16.19
CA TYR A 189 -9.52 1.61 16.35
C TYR A 189 -9.36 2.29 14.99
N ASN A 190 -9.80 3.55 14.92
CA ASN A 190 -9.39 4.50 13.90
C ASN A 190 -8.11 5.21 14.34
N TRP A 191 -7.25 5.52 13.38
CA TRP A 191 -6.01 6.26 13.59
C TRP A 191 -5.98 7.51 12.73
N ALA A 192 -5.56 8.63 13.30
CA ALA A 192 -5.54 9.89 12.56
C ALA A 192 -4.40 10.82 12.98
N TYR A 193 -3.93 11.62 12.03
CA TYR A 193 -3.21 12.85 12.32
C TYR A 193 -4.20 14.01 12.40
N VAL A 194 -4.12 14.80 13.45
CA VAL A 194 -5.04 15.92 13.68
C VAL A 194 -4.25 17.21 13.80
N TYR A 195 -4.59 18.18 12.96
CA TYR A 195 -4.04 19.53 13.00
C TYR A 195 -5.01 20.47 13.72
N LEU A 196 -4.56 21.07 14.83
CA LEU A 196 -5.35 21.94 15.70
C LEU A 196 -4.69 23.32 15.82
N PRO A 197 -4.95 24.26 14.90
CA PRO A 197 -4.20 25.51 14.78
C PRO A 197 -4.25 26.39 16.04
N ASP A 198 -5.36 26.33 16.78
CA ASP A 198 -5.60 27.18 17.95
C ASP A 198 -5.28 26.47 19.29
N ARG A 199 -4.53 25.36 19.26
CA ARG A 199 -4.22 24.60 20.48
C ARG A 199 -2.73 24.24 20.61
N ASP A 200 -2.24 24.45 21.82
CA ASP A 200 -0.90 24.06 22.26
C ASP A 200 -0.90 22.83 23.18
N SER A 201 -2.09 22.37 23.62
CA SER A 201 -2.27 21.23 24.51
C SER A 201 -3.21 20.17 23.91
N ALA A 202 -3.12 18.96 24.44
CA ALA A 202 -3.96 17.85 24.01
C ALA A 202 -5.44 18.21 24.20
N PRO A 203 -6.31 17.84 23.25
CA PRO A 203 -7.74 17.90 23.46
C PRO A 203 -8.16 17.10 24.70
N GLU A 204 -9.26 17.53 25.31
CA GLU A 204 -9.93 16.72 26.32
C GLU A 204 -10.42 15.42 25.69
N GLN A 205 -10.17 14.31 26.37
CA GLN A 205 -10.61 13.00 25.90
C GLN A 205 -12.13 12.94 25.97
N SER A 206 -12.76 12.67 24.82
CA SER A 206 -14.21 12.48 24.76
C SER A 206 -14.63 11.06 25.15
N ARG A 207 -13.70 10.10 25.11
CA ARG A 207 -13.91 8.69 25.47
C ARG A 207 -12.72 8.13 26.27
N PRO A 208 -12.94 7.13 27.14
CA PRO A 208 -11.87 6.52 27.94
C PRO A 208 -10.71 5.93 27.14
N ASP A 209 -10.99 5.44 25.92
CA ASP A 209 -10.03 4.70 25.10
C ASP A 209 -9.31 5.59 24.08
N GLU A 210 -9.70 6.87 24.03
CA GLU A 210 -9.15 7.90 23.17
C GLU A 210 -7.75 8.31 23.65
N GLN A 211 -6.76 8.21 22.77
CA GLN A 211 -5.39 8.57 23.10
C GLN A 211 -4.86 9.63 22.12
N TRP A 212 -4.38 10.73 22.70
CA TRP A 212 -3.73 11.83 22.00
C TRP A 212 -2.24 11.80 22.29
N THR A 213 -1.42 11.79 21.24
CA THR A 213 0.03 11.94 21.36
C THR A 213 0.49 13.14 20.55
N HIS A 214 1.19 14.08 21.20
CA HIS A 214 1.78 15.22 20.49
C HIS A 214 2.86 14.73 19.52
N VAL A 215 2.86 15.26 18.28
CA VAL A 215 3.87 14.92 17.28
C VAL A 215 4.84 16.07 17.07
N SER A 216 4.33 17.23 16.65
CA SER A 216 5.11 18.46 16.42
C SER A 216 4.21 19.65 16.12
N GLY A 217 4.55 20.85 16.60
CA GLY A 217 3.75 22.06 16.37
C GLY A 217 2.30 21.85 16.83
N HIS A 218 1.36 22.07 15.93
CA HIS A 218 -0.08 21.89 16.16
C HIS A 218 -0.62 20.51 15.74
N TRP A 219 0.28 19.54 15.47
CA TRP A 219 -0.09 18.20 15.04
C TRP A 219 -0.07 17.19 16.18
N TRP A 220 -1.15 16.40 16.22
CA TRP A 220 -1.37 15.32 17.17
C TRP A 220 -1.64 14.02 16.42
N PHE A 221 -1.27 12.90 17.04
CA PHE A 221 -1.68 11.57 16.61
C PHE A 221 -2.79 11.08 17.53
N LEU A 222 -3.92 10.72 16.93
CA LEU A 222 -5.14 10.28 17.59
C LEU A 222 -5.34 8.79 17.35
N ARG A 223 -5.64 8.06 18.42
CA ARG A 223 -6.26 6.74 18.40
C ARG A 223 -7.63 6.85 19.04
N GLU A 224 -8.68 6.46 18.33
CA GLU A 224 -10.05 6.39 18.85
C GLU A 224 -10.70 5.07 18.48
N PHE A 225 -11.68 4.61 19.26
CA PHE A 225 -12.39 3.35 18.99
C PHE A 225 -13.22 3.46 17.69
N ASP A 226 -13.26 2.38 16.91
CA ASP A 226 -14.09 2.28 15.70
C ASP A 226 -15.51 1.85 16.10
N ASP A 227 -16.51 2.72 15.85
CA ASP A 227 -17.91 2.52 16.26
C ASP A 227 -18.71 1.62 15.31
#